data_AF-A0A2W2F6Q6-F1
#
_entry.id   AF-A0A2W2F6Q6-F1
#
_cell.length_a   1.000
_cell.length_b   1.000
_cell.length_c   1.000
_cell.angle_alpha   90.00
_cell.angle_beta   90.00
_cell.angle_gamma   90.00
#
_symmetry.space_group_name_H-M   'P 1'
#
loop_
_entity.id
_entity.type
_entity.pdbx_description
1 polymer ?
#
loop_
_entity_poly.entity_id
_entity_poly.type
_entity_poly.pdbx_seq_one_letter_code
_entity_poly.pdbx_strand_id
1 'polypeptide(L)'
;MPDYRASFDAAITFGNGGDLTVHGFRVDLPGPDATESEIAALFVASLGLLMADTVELADVRIFPEPHKGTRGGPSDRGRAQGAPGTTAPVELDRAVPESGPFIEAPGGDLAAVPLSRSVDLPAVVVRVAGATARAVDVGAVAAFDVRGHAVLLHTGAHDGFVLTDAAAAWLVEHGAALVGTDSDELRGAEGRTTARERLLGAGVPVVEGLGGLEGLPPTGALFAAPPPRLMGVPRAPVRAYARVPQ
;
A
#
# COMPACT_ATOMS: atom_id res chain seq x y z
N MET A 1 29.08 -30.00 9.84
CA MET A 1 29.17 -31.09 8.84
C MET A 1 29.73 -30.48 7.58
N PRO A 2 30.64 -31.14 6.84
CA PRO A 2 31.11 -30.63 5.56
C PRO A 2 29.93 -30.50 4.58
N ASP A 3 29.90 -29.39 3.84
CA ASP A 3 28.91 -29.06 2.82
C ASP A 3 29.31 -29.72 1.49
N TYR A 4 28.39 -30.46 0.85
CA TYR A 4 28.64 -31.18 -0.41
C TYR A 4 27.71 -30.71 -1.52
N ARG A 5 28.23 -30.66 -2.76
CA ARG A 5 27.46 -30.36 -3.97
C ARG A 5 27.65 -31.41 -5.04
N ALA A 6 26.59 -31.62 -5.82
CA ALA A 6 26.69 -32.28 -7.12
C ALA A 6 26.71 -31.21 -8.22
N SER A 7 27.54 -31.40 -9.24
CA SER A 7 27.45 -30.72 -10.54
C SER A 7 27.13 -31.77 -11.60
N PHE A 8 26.16 -31.49 -12.47
CA PHE A 8 25.71 -32.44 -13.49
C PHE A 8 25.03 -31.73 -14.67
N ASP A 9 24.89 -32.47 -15.76
CA ASP A 9 24.02 -32.15 -16.87
C ASP A 9 22.72 -32.95 -16.71
N ALA A 10 21.60 -32.43 -17.20
CA ALA A 10 20.33 -33.16 -17.13
C ALA A 10 19.41 -32.86 -18.30
N ALA A 11 18.62 -33.86 -18.68
CA ALA A 11 17.49 -33.71 -19.60
C ALA A 11 16.21 -34.18 -18.89
N ILE A 12 15.16 -33.35 -18.96
CA ILE A 12 13.84 -33.64 -18.40
C ILE A 12 12.82 -33.64 -19.53
N THR A 13 11.93 -34.63 -19.52
CA THR A 13 10.68 -34.58 -20.30
C THR A 13 9.50 -34.30 -19.39
N PHE A 14 8.51 -33.53 -19.85
CA PHE A 14 7.31 -33.24 -19.08
C PHE A 14 6.09 -33.99 -19.62
N GLY A 15 5.26 -34.53 -18.72
CA GLY A 15 4.05 -35.28 -19.09
C GLY A 15 2.97 -34.44 -19.76
N ASN A 16 3.06 -33.10 -19.70
CA ASN A 16 2.20 -32.16 -20.44
C ASN A 16 2.83 -31.67 -21.77
N GLY A 17 3.96 -32.25 -22.16
CA GLY A 17 4.71 -31.90 -23.37
C GLY A 17 5.82 -30.88 -23.11
N GLY A 18 6.86 -30.95 -23.95
CA GLY A 18 8.08 -30.15 -23.83
C GLY A 18 9.18 -30.84 -23.04
N ASP A 19 10.35 -30.22 -23.04
CA ASP A 19 11.57 -30.71 -22.39
C ASP A 19 12.40 -29.56 -21.80
N LEU A 20 13.30 -29.91 -20.88
CA LEU A 20 14.27 -29.00 -20.28
C LEU A 20 15.64 -29.66 -20.23
N THR A 21 16.63 -29.01 -20.83
CA THR A 21 18.04 -29.43 -20.75
C THR A 21 18.86 -28.41 -19.96
N VAL A 22 19.72 -28.89 -19.07
CA VAL A 22 20.66 -28.05 -18.30
C VAL A 22 22.07 -28.62 -18.37
N HIS A 23 23.05 -27.73 -18.29
CA HIS A 23 24.48 -28.06 -18.31
C HIS A 23 25.18 -27.47 -17.09
N GLY A 24 25.99 -28.28 -16.40
CA GLY A 24 26.78 -27.88 -15.23
C GLY A 24 25.93 -27.38 -14.05
N PHE A 25 24.68 -27.83 -13.94
CA PHE A 25 23.77 -27.43 -12.87
C PHE A 25 24.26 -27.95 -11.52
N ARG A 26 24.02 -27.19 -10.44
CA ARG A 26 24.50 -27.56 -9.09
C ARG A 26 23.39 -27.60 -8.05
N VAL A 27 23.38 -28.66 -7.25
CA VAL A 27 22.51 -28.83 -6.07
C VAL A 27 23.33 -29.20 -4.83
N ASP A 28 22.86 -28.80 -3.64
CA ASP A 28 23.47 -29.25 -2.40
C ASP A 28 22.99 -30.65 -2.02
N LEU A 29 23.86 -31.42 -1.38
CA LEU A 29 23.65 -32.81 -1.02
C LEU A 29 23.73 -32.99 0.50
N PRO A 30 23.00 -33.99 1.06
CA PRO A 30 23.08 -34.28 2.49
C PRO A 30 24.42 -34.91 2.88
N GLY A 31 25.15 -35.48 1.91
CA GLY A 31 26.43 -36.13 2.09
C GLY A 31 27.07 -36.54 0.75
N PRO A 32 28.27 -37.12 0.78
CA PRO A 32 29.04 -37.48 -0.41
C PRO A 32 28.48 -38.70 -1.17
N ASP A 33 27.71 -39.55 -0.49
CA ASP A 33 27.23 -40.84 -1.03
C ASP A 33 25.83 -40.73 -1.66
N ALA A 34 25.41 -39.52 -2.05
CA ALA A 34 24.10 -39.30 -2.67
C ALA A 34 24.00 -40.01 -4.02
N THR A 35 22.90 -40.73 -4.23
CA THR A 35 22.61 -41.46 -5.47
C THR A 35 22.10 -40.53 -6.57
N GLU A 36 22.19 -40.95 -7.84
CA GLU A 36 21.65 -40.18 -8.96
C GLU A 36 20.15 -39.91 -8.82
N SER A 37 19.37 -40.86 -8.31
CA SER A 37 17.94 -40.67 -8.04
C SER A 37 17.68 -39.58 -7.01
N GLU A 38 18.51 -39.50 -5.95
CA GLU A 38 18.42 -38.42 -4.97
C GLU A 38 18.82 -37.08 -5.57
N ILE A 39 19.87 -37.04 -6.41
CA ILE A 39 20.30 -35.83 -7.12
C ILE A 39 19.20 -35.34 -8.08
N ALA A 40 18.55 -36.25 -8.81
CA ALA A 40 17.44 -35.93 -9.71
C ALA A 40 16.23 -35.38 -8.94
N ALA A 41 15.89 -35.99 -7.80
CA ALA A 41 14.80 -35.50 -6.96
C ALA A 41 15.11 -34.09 -6.41
N LEU A 42 16.34 -33.85 -5.94
CA LEU A 42 16.80 -32.55 -5.47
C LEU A 42 16.82 -31.51 -6.60
N PHE A 43 17.20 -31.91 -7.81
CA PHE A 43 17.15 -31.05 -8.98
C PHE A 43 15.74 -30.57 -9.29
N VAL A 44 14.78 -31.50 -9.40
CA VAL A 44 13.35 -31.19 -9.65
C VAL A 44 12.79 -30.30 -8.54
N ALA A 45 13.08 -30.62 -7.28
CA ALA A 45 12.67 -29.83 -6.14
C ALA A 45 13.26 -28.40 -6.17
N SER A 46 14.52 -28.26 -6.55
CA SER A 46 15.22 -26.97 -6.58
C SER A 46 14.65 -25.97 -7.58
N LEU A 47 14.20 -26.46 -8.72
CA LEU A 47 13.55 -25.66 -9.75
C LEU A 47 12.03 -25.56 -9.56
N GLY A 48 11.45 -26.33 -8.64
CA GLY A 48 10.00 -26.38 -8.40
C GLY A 48 9.23 -26.89 -9.62
N LEU A 49 9.81 -27.84 -10.35
CA LEU A 49 9.21 -28.37 -11.57
C LEU A 49 8.01 -29.26 -11.25
N LEU A 50 6.94 -29.11 -12.03
CA LEU A 50 5.74 -29.92 -11.96
C LEU A 50 5.64 -30.79 -13.21
N MET A 51 5.05 -31.97 -13.08
CA MET A 51 4.82 -32.92 -14.19
C MET A 51 6.11 -33.37 -14.91
N ALA A 52 7.26 -33.38 -14.24
CA ALA A 52 8.46 -34.04 -14.74
C ALA A 52 8.20 -35.55 -14.83
N ASP A 53 8.33 -36.11 -16.03
CA ASP A 53 8.06 -37.51 -16.35
C ASP A 53 9.35 -38.34 -16.26
N THR A 54 10.35 -37.98 -17.08
CA THR A 54 11.70 -38.57 -17.00
C THR A 54 12.74 -37.52 -16.64
N VAL A 55 13.74 -37.93 -15.87
CA VAL A 55 14.93 -37.12 -15.54
C VAL A 55 16.15 -38.01 -15.79
N GLU A 56 16.96 -37.63 -16.78
CA GLU A 56 18.21 -38.29 -17.10
C GLU A 56 19.37 -37.39 -16.69
N LEU A 57 20.30 -37.92 -15.89
CA LEU A 57 21.48 -37.20 -15.46
C LEU A 57 22.70 -37.66 -16.27
N ALA A 58 23.60 -36.73 -16.55
CA ALA A 58 24.89 -36.99 -17.16
C ALA A 58 26.00 -36.20 -16.44
N ASP A 59 27.24 -36.64 -16.59
CA ASP A 59 28.44 -35.96 -16.07
C ASP A 59 28.37 -35.57 -14.59
N VAL A 60 27.74 -36.43 -13.77
CA VAL A 60 27.55 -36.20 -12.33
C VAL A 60 28.90 -36.22 -11.60
N ARG A 61 29.19 -35.14 -10.89
CA ARG A 61 30.37 -34.99 -10.04
C ARG A 61 30.00 -34.45 -8.67
N ILE A 62 30.35 -35.17 -7.61
CA ILE A 62 30.14 -34.77 -6.22
C ILE A 62 31.46 -34.24 -5.65
N PHE A 63 31.42 -33.08 -5.00
CA PHE A 63 32.60 -32.46 -4.39
C PHE A 63 32.24 -31.62 -3.16
N PRO A 64 33.17 -31.48 -2.19
CA PRO A 64 32.98 -30.61 -1.04
C PRO A 64 33.13 -29.13 -1.45
N GLU A 65 32.11 -28.31 -1.19
CA GLU A 65 32.10 -26.88 -1.47
C GLU A 65 31.18 -26.17 -0.47
N PRO A 66 31.65 -25.17 0.32
CA PRO A 66 30.78 -24.41 1.21
C PRO A 66 29.66 -23.70 0.45
N HIS A 67 28.43 -23.75 0.96
CA HIS A 67 27.29 -23.15 0.26
C HIS A 67 26.15 -22.69 1.18
N LYS A 68 25.32 -21.79 0.66
CA LYS A 68 24.10 -21.33 1.34
C LYS A 68 22.90 -22.29 1.21
N GLY A 69 23.06 -23.41 0.52
CA GLY A 69 21.99 -24.36 0.19
C GLY A 69 21.30 -24.05 -1.15
N THR A 70 20.55 -25.03 -1.66
CA THR A 70 19.60 -24.86 -2.75
C THR A 70 18.17 -24.94 -2.22
N ARG A 71 17.25 -24.27 -2.92
CA ARG A 71 15.82 -24.27 -2.56
C ARG A 71 15.30 -25.71 -2.55
N GLY A 72 14.57 -26.12 -1.51
CA GLY A 72 14.09 -27.50 -1.39
C GLY A 72 15.18 -28.55 -1.18
N GLY A 73 16.44 -28.13 -1.00
CA GLY A 73 17.58 -29.00 -0.76
C GLY A 73 17.82 -29.31 0.73
N PRO A 74 18.78 -30.19 1.04
CA PRO A 74 19.10 -30.63 2.40
C PRO A 74 19.47 -29.49 3.37
N SER A 75 20.02 -28.39 2.85
CA SER A 75 20.38 -27.21 3.64
C SER A 75 19.22 -26.22 3.82
N ASP A 76 18.07 -26.44 3.18
CA ASP A 76 16.85 -25.63 3.33
C ASP A 76 16.16 -25.94 4.67
N ARG A 77 16.73 -25.44 5.77
CA ARG A 77 16.23 -25.63 7.15
C ARG A 77 14.91 -24.91 7.44
N GLY A 78 14.20 -24.45 6.42
CA GLY A 78 13.09 -23.51 6.51
C GLY A 78 11.83 -23.94 5.78
N ARG A 79 11.43 -25.22 5.87
CA ARG A 79 10.03 -25.67 5.72
C ARG A 79 9.90 -27.12 6.21
N ALA A 80 9.71 -27.27 7.52
CA ALA A 80 9.09 -28.49 8.04
C ALA A 80 7.78 -28.72 7.27
N GLN A 81 7.51 -29.98 6.92
CA GLN A 81 6.34 -30.46 6.19
C GLN A 81 5.04 -29.80 6.69
N GLY A 82 4.64 -28.73 6.01
CA GLY A 82 3.37 -28.04 6.18
C GLY A 82 2.56 -28.24 4.91
N ALA A 83 1.28 -28.58 5.08
CA ALA A 83 0.28 -28.87 4.07
C ALA A 83 0.29 -27.92 2.84
N PRO A 84 -0.29 -28.32 1.70
CA PRO A 84 -0.18 -27.59 0.45
C PRO A 84 -0.68 -26.14 0.57
N GLY A 85 0.22 -25.20 0.29
CA GLY A 85 -0.08 -23.94 -0.38
C GLY A 85 -1.10 -23.00 0.26
N THR A 86 -0.71 -22.30 1.31
CA THR A 86 -1.13 -20.90 1.47
C THR A 86 0.13 -20.05 1.61
N THR A 87 0.51 -19.33 0.56
CA THR A 87 1.34 -18.14 0.71
C THR A 87 0.49 -17.12 1.48
N ALA A 88 0.50 -17.21 2.81
CA ALA A 88 -0.10 -16.21 3.65
C ALA A 88 0.71 -14.91 3.45
N PRO A 89 0.07 -13.79 3.10
CA PRO A 89 0.76 -12.51 3.11
C PRO A 89 1.31 -12.25 4.51
N VAL A 90 2.57 -11.84 4.58
CA VAL A 90 3.16 -11.32 5.83
C VAL A 90 2.59 -9.92 6.01
N GLU A 91 1.71 -9.73 7.01
CA GLU A 91 1.34 -8.39 7.45
C GLU A 91 2.56 -7.73 8.10
N LEU A 92 2.94 -6.57 7.55
CA LEU A 92 3.93 -5.68 8.13
C LEU A 92 3.18 -4.66 8.99
N ASP A 93 2.73 -5.09 10.17
CA ASP A 93 2.17 -4.28 11.25
C ASP A 93 3.23 -3.41 11.95
N ARG A 94 4.29 -3.00 11.25
CA ARG A 94 5.10 -1.88 11.71
C ARG A 94 4.23 -0.64 11.62
N ALA A 95 4.10 0.07 12.75
CA ALA A 95 3.47 1.38 12.84
C ALA A 95 3.73 2.14 11.54
N VAL A 96 2.67 2.32 10.74
CA VAL A 96 2.76 3.14 9.54
C VAL A 96 3.23 4.49 10.05
N PRO A 97 4.41 4.99 9.63
CA PRO A 97 4.77 6.35 9.98
C PRO A 97 3.58 7.23 9.61
N GLU A 98 3.16 8.14 10.49
CA GLU A 98 2.07 9.09 10.21
C GLU A 98 2.50 10.11 9.13
N SER A 99 3.01 9.62 8.00
CA SER A 99 3.45 10.40 6.86
C SER A 99 2.57 10.03 5.67
N GLY A 100 2.01 11.05 5.03
CA GLY A 100 1.14 10.90 3.87
C GLY A 100 -0.34 10.95 4.23
N PRO A 101 -1.24 10.76 3.25
CA PRO A 101 -2.65 11.06 3.44
C PRO A 101 -3.36 10.11 4.41
N PHE A 102 -4.10 10.68 5.36
CA PHE A 102 -5.02 9.94 6.24
C PHE A 102 -6.43 10.47 6.07
N ILE A 103 -7.40 9.56 6.05
CA ILE A 103 -8.81 9.90 6.13
C ILE A 103 -9.33 9.61 7.52
N GLU A 104 -10.19 10.50 8.01
CA GLU A 104 -10.92 10.35 9.25
C GLU A 104 -12.43 10.35 9.03
N ALA A 105 -13.08 9.40 9.68
CA ALA A 105 -14.49 9.13 9.57
C ALA A 105 -15.31 9.96 10.57
N PRO A 106 -16.41 10.59 10.12
CA PRO A 106 -17.45 11.07 11.01
C PRO A 106 -17.94 9.94 11.94
N GLY A 107 -18.15 10.26 13.21
CA GLY A 107 -18.62 9.28 14.20
C GLY A 107 -17.64 8.15 14.54
N GLY A 108 -16.40 8.19 14.00
CA GLY A 108 -15.33 7.26 14.37
C GLY A 108 -15.39 5.87 13.72
N ASP A 109 -16.16 5.69 12.64
CA ASP A 109 -16.27 4.42 11.92
C ASP A 109 -16.06 4.59 10.41
N LEU A 110 -14.87 4.25 9.92
CA LEU A 110 -14.53 4.32 8.49
C LEU A 110 -15.45 3.47 7.61
N ALA A 111 -15.96 2.35 8.10
CA ALA A 111 -16.87 1.52 7.34
C ALA A 111 -18.27 2.16 7.17
N ALA A 112 -18.61 3.17 7.98
CA ALA A 112 -19.86 3.91 7.88
C ALA A 112 -19.81 5.09 6.89
N VAL A 113 -18.62 5.45 6.39
CA VAL A 113 -18.47 6.53 5.40
C VAL A 113 -18.94 6.04 4.03
N PRO A 114 -20.03 6.59 3.45
CA PRO A 114 -20.49 6.18 2.13
C PRO A 114 -19.51 6.66 1.06
N LEU A 115 -19.31 5.84 0.00
CA LEU A 115 -18.40 6.20 -1.10
C LEU A 115 -18.81 7.50 -1.81
N SER A 116 -20.09 7.87 -1.80
CA SER A 116 -20.57 9.16 -2.32
C SER A 116 -20.06 10.39 -1.56
N ARG A 117 -19.39 10.20 -0.41
CA ARG A 117 -18.73 11.24 0.39
C ARG A 117 -17.20 11.21 0.27
N SER A 118 -16.64 10.32 -0.55
CA SER A 118 -15.19 10.13 -0.62
C SER A 118 -14.65 9.72 -1.99
N VAL A 119 -15.50 9.47 -2.99
CA VAL A 119 -15.10 9.02 -4.33
C VAL A 119 -15.79 9.87 -5.40
N ASP A 120 -15.06 10.20 -6.47
CA ASP A 120 -15.53 10.98 -7.62
C ASP A 120 -16.20 12.31 -7.24
N LEU A 121 -15.72 12.94 -6.16
CA LEU A 121 -16.23 14.23 -5.70
C LEU A 121 -15.69 15.35 -6.59
N PRO A 122 -16.52 16.27 -7.08
CA PRO A 122 -16.01 17.47 -7.71
C PRO A 122 -15.17 18.25 -6.69
N ALA A 123 -13.96 18.64 -7.09
CA ALA A 123 -12.98 19.24 -6.19
C ALA A 123 -12.93 20.75 -6.37
N VAL A 124 -12.85 21.46 -5.24
CA VAL A 124 -12.52 22.88 -5.17
C VAL A 124 -11.20 23.01 -4.43
N VAL A 125 -10.24 23.71 -5.01
CA VAL A 125 -8.94 23.96 -4.38
C VAL A 125 -8.88 25.40 -3.87
N VAL A 126 -8.92 25.55 -2.55
CA VAL A 126 -8.80 26.83 -1.86
C VAL A 126 -7.32 27.09 -1.59
N ARG A 127 -6.71 27.96 -2.40
CA ARG A 127 -5.28 28.28 -2.28
C ARG A 127 -5.07 29.44 -1.32
N VAL A 128 -4.43 29.13 -0.19
CA VAL A 128 -3.98 30.11 0.81
C VAL A 128 -2.46 30.08 1.00
N ALA A 129 -1.76 29.22 0.25
CA ALA A 129 -0.30 29.20 0.17
C ALA A 129 0.27 30.59 -0.14
N GLY A 130 1.16 31.08 0.71
CA GLY A 130 1.75 32.43 0.61
C GLY A 130 0.95 33.56 1.27
N ALA A 131 -0.20 33.27 1.89
CA ALA A 131 -0.92 34.25 2.69
C ALA A 131 -0.12 34.64 3.95
N THR A 132 -0.08 35.94 4.26
CA THR A 132 0.52 36.45 5.51
C THR A 132 -0.28 36.03 6.74
N ALA A 133 -1.60 35.98 6.61
CA ALA A 133 -2.49 35.42 7.63
C ALA A 133 -2.57 33.90 7.48
N ARG A 134 -2.19 33.16 8.53
CA ARG A 134 -2.26 31.69 8.58
C ARG A 134 -3.64 31.20 8.99
N ALA A 135 -4.69 31.75 8.38
CA ALA A 135 -6.08 31.41 8.69
C ALA A 135 -6.90 31.28 7.41
N VAL A 136 -7.68 30.21 7.32
CA VAL A 136 -8.72 30.00 6.31
C VAL A 136 -10.04 30.43 6.93
N ASP A 137 -10.52 31.60 6.51
CA ASP A 137 -11.78 32.18 6.97
C ASP A 137 -12.92 31.97 5.96
N VAL A 138 -14.11 32.48 6.29
CA VAL A 138 -15.29 32.40 5.41
C VAL A 138 -15.00 33.10 4.07
N GLY A 139 -14.25 34.20 4.07
CA GLY A 139 -13.90 34.93 2.84
C GLY A 139 -13.09 34.08 1.87
N ALA A 140 -12.21 33.23 2.38
CA ALA A 140 -11.40 32.31 1.56
C ALA A 140 -12.23 31.20 0.90
N VAL A 141 -13.30 30.71 1.55
CA VAL A 141 -14.10 29.58 1.05
C VAL A 141 -15.38 30.00 0.34
N ALA A 142 -15.95 31.17 0.67
CA ALA A 142 -17.26 31.62 0.17
C ALA A 142 -17.27 31.98 -1.32
N ALA A 143 -16.10 32.11 -1.95
CA ALA A 143 -15.98 32.36 -3.38
C ALA A 143 -16.30 31.13 -4.25
N PHE A 144 -16.49 29.95 -3.64
CA PHE A 144 -16.65 28.68 -4.35
C PHE A 144 -18.01 28.03 -4.08
N ASP A 145 -18.50 27.27 -5.07
CA ASP A 145 -19.61 26.33 -4.83
C ASP A 145 -19.06 25.06 -4.19
N VAL A 146 -19.39 24.85 -2.92
CA VAL A 146 -18.89 23.73 -2.12
C VAL A 146 -19.90 22.59 -1.99
N ARG A 147 -21.13 22.76 -2.49
CA ARG A 147 -22.20 21.78 -2.26
C ARG A 147 -21.87 20.46 -2.95
N GLY A 148 -21.73 19.38 -2.17
CA GLY A 148 -21.35 18.08 -2.69
C GLY A 148 -19.89 17.99 -3.15
N HIS A 149 -19.07 19.01 -2.91
CA HIS A 149 -17.68 19.05 -3.36
C HIS A 149 -16.70 18.57 -2.27
N ALA A 150 -15.54 18.09 -2.72
CA ALA A 150 -14.34 17.99 -1.90
C ALA A 150 -13.64 19.36 -1.85
N VAL A 151 -13.61 19.98 -0.67
CA VAL A 151 -12.94 21.27 -0.46
C VAL A 151 -11.52 21.01 0.01
N LEU A 152 -10.55 21.29 -0.85
CA LEU A 152 -9.13 21.01 -0.63
C LEU A 152 -8.39 22.31 -0.29
N LEU A 153 -7.91 22.41 0.94
CA LEU A 153 -7.16 23.55 1.46
C LEU A 153 -5.68 23.37 1.09
N HIS A 154 -5.17 24.21 0.20
CA HIS A 154 -3.77 24.23 -0.19
C HIS A 154 -3.05 25.35 0.56
N THR A 155 -2.34 24.96 1.62
CA THR A 155 -1.59 25.84 2.53
C THR A 155 -0.11 25.98 2.15
N GLY A 156 0.40 25.12 1.26
CA GLY A 156 1.81 25.04 0.89
C GLY A 156 2.63 24.17 1.86
N ALA A 157 1.99 23.21 2.53
CA ALA A 157 2.56 22.36 3.58
C ALA A 157 3.25 23.15 4.71
N HIS A 158 2.70 24.31 5.06
CA HIS A 158 3.20 25.14 6.16
C HIS A 158 2.43 24.83 7.45
N ASP A 159 3.14 24.32 8.46
CA ASP A 159 2.56 24.14 9.79
C ASP A 159 1.92 25.43 10.33
N GLY A 160 0.75 25.29 10.95
CA GLY A 160 0.07 26.36 11.68
C GLY A 160 -0.99 27.15 10.91
N PHE A 161 -1.40 26.72 9.70
CA PHE A 161 -2.66 27.21 9.13
C PHE A 161 -3.84 26.68 9.93
N VAL A 162 -4.78 27.57 10.28
CA VAL A 162 -6.00 27.22 11.01
C VAL A 162 -7.23 27.42 10.13
N LEU A 163 -8.15 26.46 10.16
CA LEU A 163 -9.50 26.68 9.66
C LEU A 163 -10.30 27.35 10.77
N THR A 164 -10.81 28.55 10.50
CA THR A 164 -11.64 29.25 11.50
C THR A 164 -12.94 28.49 11.77
N ASP A 165 -13.45 28.58 12.99
CA ASP A 165 -14.72 27.93 13.37
C ASP A 165 -15.89 28.41 12.48
N ALA A 166 -15.90 29.68 12.11
CA ALA A 166 -16.88 30.25 11.19
C ALA A 166 -16.78 29.64 9.78
N ALA A 167 -15.56 29.43 9.25
CA ALA A 167 -15.37 28.77 7.97
C ALA A 167 -15.81 27.30 8.01
N ALA A 168 -15.47 26.58 9.07
CA ALA A 168 -15.92 25.20 9.26
C ALA A 168 -17.46 25.10 9.33
N ALA A 169 -18.11 25.98 10.09
CA ALA A 169 -19.57 26.07 10.14
C ALA A 169 -20.17 26.39 8.77
N TRP A 170 -19.59 27.35 8.05
CA TRP A 170 -20.04 27.73 6.72
C TRP A 170 -19.95 26.55 5.73
N LEU A 171 -18.85 25.80 5.73
CA LEU A 171 -18.68 24.61 4.88
C LEU A 171 -19.74 23.53 5.15
N VAL A 172 -20.06 23.30 6.43
CA VAL A 172 -21.13 22.38 6.83
C VAL A 172 -22.49 22.86 6.31
N GLU A 173 -22.84 24.12 6.56
CA GLU A 173 -24.12 24.71 6.15
C GLU A 173 -24.32 24.72 4.64
N HIS A 174 -23.24 24.86 3.88
CA HIS A 174 -23.26 24.89 2.40
C HIS A 174 -23.09 23.50 1.78
N GLY A 175 -22.94 22.45 2.60
CA GLY A 175 -23.03 21.07 2.18
C GLY A 175 -21.75 20.53 1.56
N ALA A 176 -20.57 20.92 2.05
CA ALA A 176 -19.31 20.27 1.68
C ALA A 176 -19.41 18.75 1.90
N ALA A 177 -18.99 17.97 0.90
CA ALA A 177 -19.03 16.51 0.99
C ALA A 177 -17.85 15.97 1.80
N LEU A 178 -16.68 16.61 1.67
CA LEU A 178 -15.41 16.24 2.27
C LEU A 178 -14.52 17.50 2.39
N VAL A 179 -13.69 17.56 3.43
CA VAL A 179 -12.65 18.61 3.57
C VAL A 179 -11.28 17.96 3.59
N GLY A 180 -10.37 18.43 2.74
CA GLY A 180 -8.99 17.97 2.64
C GLY A 180 -8.00 19.09 2.94
N THR A 181 -6.83 18.77 3.47
CA THR A 181 -5.71 19.72 3.64
C THR A 181 -4.37 19.05 3.32
N ASP A 182 -3.41 19.83 2.83
CA ASP A 182 -2.01 19.44 2.66
C ASP A 182 -1.18 19.55 3.96
N SER A 183 -1.74 20.11 5.03
CA SER A 183 -1.12 20.09 6.36
C SER A 183 -1.29 18.72 7.04
N ASP A 184 -0.39 18.39 7.97
CA ASP A 184 -0.44 17.14 8.75
C ASP A 184 -1.63 17.10 9.73
N GLU A 185 -2.16 18.26 10.13
CA GLU A 185 -3.31 18.36 11.04
C GLU A 185 -4.22 19.53 10.65
N LEU A 186 -5.53 19.28 10.54
CA LEU A 186 -6.54 20.32 10.35
C LEU A 186 -6.86 20.99 11.69
N ARG A 187 -6.18 22.10 11.97
CA ARG A 187 -6.33 22.84 13.22
C ARG A 187 -7.49 23.83 13.19
N GLY A 188 -8.18 23.97 14.32
CA GLY A 188 -9.07 25.10 14.60
C GLY A 188 -8.30 26.29 15.20
N ALA A 189 -8.91 27.48 15.19
CA ALA A 189 -8.42 28.61 15.98
C ALA A 189 -8.59 28.34 17.50
N GLU A 190 -7.65 28.81 18.32
CA GLU A 190 -7.63 28.53 19.77
C GLU A 190 -8.97 28.87 20.47
N GLY A 191 -9.45 27.94 21.31
CA GLY A 191 -10.39 28.26 22.40
C GLY A 191 -11.83 27.75 22.30
N ARG A 192 -12.27 27.11 21.21
CA ARG A 192 -13.58 26.42 21.09
C ARG A 192 -13.49 25.35 20.00
N THR A 193 -14.26 24.26 20.13
CA THR A 193 -14.44 23.08 19.25
C THR A 193 -13.51 23.03 18.04
N THR A 194 -12.61 22.04 17.97
CA THR A 194 -11.66 21.98 16.83
C THR A 194 -12.43 22.00 15.51
N ALA A 195 -11.97 22.76 14.51
CA ALA A 195 -12.66 22.85 13.21
C ALA A 195 -12.91 21.44 12.62
N ARG A 196 -11.95 20.54 12.87
CA ARG A 196 -12.04 19.09 12.66
C ARG A 196 -13.21 18.44 13.41
N GLU A 197 -13.34 18.59 14.73
CA GLU A 197 -14.48 18.08 15.50
C GLU A 197 -15.83 18.56 14.96
N ARG A 198 -15.91 19.84 14.55
CA ARG A 198 -17.15 20.39 13.97
C ARG A 198 -17.50 19.69 12.66
N LEU A 199 -16.53 19.54 11.75
CA LEU A 199 -16.74 18.86 10.47
C LEU A 199 -17.18 17.41 10.68
N LEU A 200 -16.44 16.67 11.51
CA LEU A 200 -16.74 15.27 11.83
C LEU A 200 -18.09 15.12 12.54
N GLY A 201 -18.40 16.00 13.49
CA GLY A 201 -19.68 16.02 14.20
C GLY A 201 -20.86 16.33 13.28
N ALA A 202 -20.63 17.02 12.16
CA ALA A 202 -21.62 17.32 11.15
C ALA A 202 -21.71 16.27 10.01
N GLY A 203 -20.94 15.18 10.07
CA GLY A 203 -20.97 14.15 9.04
C GLY A 203 -20.06 14.42 7.84
N VAL A 204 -19.08 15.33 7.95
CA VAL A 204 -18.12 15.66 6.89
C VAL A 204 -16.78 14.96 7.18
N PRO A 205 -16.35 13.99 6.34
CA PRO A 205 -15.04 13.36 6.48
C PRO A 205 -13.91 14.35 6.26
N VAL A 206 -12.79 14.11 6.93
CA VAL A 206 -11.59 14.96 6.86
C VAL A 206 -10.43 14.14 6.28
N VAL A 207 -9.64 14.74 5.39
CA VAL A 207 -8.41 14.15 4.85
C VAL A 207 -7.24 15.09 5.10
N GLU A 208 -6.18 14.59 5.71
CA GLU A 208 -4.99 15.35 6.10
C GLU A 208 -3.76 14.79 5.38
N GLY A 209 -2.67 15.57 5.29
CA GLY A 209 -1.41 15.14 4.68
C GLY A 209 -1.49 14.92 3.16
N LEU A 210 -2.37 15.66 2.47
CA LEU A 210 -2.48 15.60 1.01
C LEU A 210 -1.24 16.18 0.32
N GLY A 211 -0.74 15.50 -0.71
CA GLY A 211 0.31 16.00 -1.59
C GLY A 211 -0.22 16.39 -2.97
N GLY A 212 0.53 17.23 -3.70
CA GLY A 212 0.26 17.54 -5.11
C GLY A 212 -0.90 18.51 -5.37
N LEU A 213 -1.39 19.21 -4.34
CA LEU A 213 -2.48 20.19 -4.50
C LEU A 213 -2.09 21.39 -5.38
N GLU A 214 -0.80 21.70 -5.46
CA GLU A 214 -0.23 22.73 -6.33
C GLU A 214 -0.49 22.47 -7.83
N GLY A 215 -0.61 21.19 -8.21
CA GLY A 215 -0.86 20.76 -9.59
C GLY A 215 -2.33 20.74 -9.98
N LEU A 216 -3.27 20.95 -9.05
CA LEU A 216 -4.70 20.88 -9.32
C LEU A 216 -5.28 22.24 -9.76
N PRO A 217 -6.19 22.27 -10.75
CA PRO A 217 -6.92 23.49 -11.08
C PRO A 217 -7.83 23.90 -9.91
N PRO A 218 -8.21 25.20 -9.81
CA PRO A 218 -9.09 25.68 -8.74
C PRO A 218 -10.44 24.94 -8.67
N THR A 219 -10.97 24.49 -9.81
CA THR A 219 -12.19 23.70 -9.93
C THR A 219 -12.09 22.72 -11.10
N GLY A 220 -13.00 21.75 -11.18
CA GLY A 220 -13.18 20.85 -12.32
C GLY A 220 -12.44 19.51 -12.22
N ALA A 221 -11.56 19.33 -11.23
CA ALA A 221 -10.99 18.03 -10.91
C ALA A 221 -12.00 17.14 -10.17
N LEU A 222 -11.85 15.82 -10.26
CA LEU A 222 -12.58 14.84 -9.45
C LEU A 222 -11.63 14.23 -8.41
N PHE A 223 -11.95 14.37 -7.14
CA PHE A 223 -11.16 13.88 -6.02
C PHE A 223 -11.71 12.57 -5.45
N ALA A 224 -10.80 11.68 -5.06
CA ALA A 224 -11.11 10.43 -4.40
C ALA A 224 -10.14 10.15 -3.26
N ALA A 225 -10.68 9.77 -2.11
CA ALA A 225 -9.99 9.25 -0.92
C ALA A 225 -10.85 8.14 -0.29
N PRO A 226 -11.04 6.99 -0.97
CA PRO A 226 -11.88 5.91 -0.47
C PRO A 226 -11.30 5.33 0.82
N PRO A 227 -12.04 5.33 1.94
CA PRO A 227 -11.55 4.77 3.19
C PRO A 227 -11.42 3.24 3.07
N PRO A 228 -10.41 2.62 3.72
CA PRO A 228 -10.44 1.18 3.91
C PRO A 228 -11.66 0.82 4.76
N ARG A 229 -12.32 -0.30 4.43
CA ARG A 229 -13.54 -0.72 5.11
C ARG A 229 -13.23 -1.37 6.47
N LEU A 230 -12.85 -0.54 7.44
CA LEU A 230 -12.47 -0.94 8.80
C LEU A 230 -13.55 -0.51 9.80
N MET A 231 -14.17 -1.48 10.48
CA MET A 231 -15.24 -1.23 11.45
C MET A 231 -14.68 -0.66 12.75
N GLY A 232 -15.26 0.44 13.24
CA GLY A 232 -14.91 1.05 14.54
C GLY A 232 -13.51 1.67 14.58
N VAL A 233 -12.88 1.83 13.41
CA VAL A 233 -11.61 2.52 13.27
C VAL A 233 -11.90 3.96 12.81
N PRO A 234 -11.44 4.99 13.55
CA PRO A 234 -11.78 6.37 13.24
C PRO A 234 -10.94 6.95 12.09
N ARG A 235 -9.68 6.54 11.96
CA ARG A 235 -8.71 7.10 11.02
C ARG A 235 -7.81 6.01 10.45
N ALA A 236 -7.47 6.12 9.17
CA ALA A 236 -6.56 5.19 8.51
C ALA A 236 -5.82 5.87 7.34
N PRO A 237 -4.63 5.35 6.96
CA PRO A 237 -3.96 5.79 5.74
C PRO A 237 -4.87 5.59 4.53
N VAL A 238 -4.83 6.53 3.59
CA VAL A 238 -5.62 6.46 2.35
C VAL A 238 -4.76 6.79 1.13
N ARG A 239 -5.04 6.10 0.02
CA ARG A 239 -4.49 6.49 -1.27
C ARG A 239 -5.40 7.53 -1.93
N ALA A 240 -5.23 8.78 -1.53
CA ALA A 240 -5.95 9.89 -2.16
C ALA A 240 -5.39 10.17 -3.57
N TYR A 241 -6.27 10.51 -4.51
CA TYR A 241 -5.90 10.93 -5.86
C TYR A 241 -6.95 11.89 -6.44
N ALA A 242 -6.56 12.63 -7.47
CA ALA A 242 -7.48 13.47 -8.23
C ALA A 242 -7.30 13.24 -9.72
N ARG A 243 -8.42 13.21 -10.45
CA ARG A 243 -8.46 13.23 -11.91
C ARG A 243 -8.63 14.65 -12.37
N VAL A 244 -7.70 15.14 -13.18
CA VAL A 244 -7.74 16.47 -13.77
C VAL A 244 -8.43 16.39 -15.13
N PRO A 245 -9.31 17.34 -15.50
CA PRO A 245 -9.86 17.42 -16.85
C PRO A 245 -8.72 17.60 -17.86
N GLN A 246 -8.82 16.91 -19.01
CA GLN A 246 -7.88 17.05 -20.13
C GLN A 246 -8.05 18.39 -20.85
#